data_AF-A0A945KGY5-F1
#
_entry.id   AF-A0A945KGY5-F1
#
_cell.length_a   1.000
_cell.length_b   1.000
_cell.length_c   1.000
_cell.angle_alpha   90.00
_cell.angle_beta   90.00
_cell.angle_gamma   90.00
#
_symmetry.space_group_name_H-M   'P 1'
#
loop_
_entity.id
_entity.type
_entity.pdbx_description
1 polymer ?
#
loop_
_entity_poly.entity_id
_entity_poly.type
_entity_poly.pdbx_seq_one_letter_code
_entity_poly.pdbx_strand_id
1 'polypeptide(L)'
;MNPLQSLTTAAFTLLAALNLPAQQVVINEVCASNLESAIDSDGATPDWIELHNTGATPVSLFNWSLSDDAAKPGMWVFPDVTLPANGFLTVFASDKDRGQHLNWDTVINWGDVGAYWASPNAPDSAWRDFLFDDTSWSRGNSPFGKGYSHTATAISSDTIAARYTFSLTQLEIDDLRQVRLDIDYDDGFVAYLNGTEVVRDHVGVQGHNPTWSESATDNHDGVLQWNGAPPNFRVDSFASLLRVGVNVLAIETHNQGSGGMMTLTPFLSLGRSWASAPGSPSSALSFDESGTELHTNFKLSTSGDRVILTDSFGIQQDVMLTGRMYCDQTMGRDATTGGVVRFLEPTQGSANTA
;
A
#
# COMPACT_ATOMS: atom_id res chain seq x y z
N MET A 1 64.71 -6.43 -53.86
CA MET A 1 63.97 -5.23 -53.41
C MET A 1 62.49 -5.53 -53.62
N ASN A 2 61.75 -5.77 -52.53
CA ASN A 2 60.31 -6.11 -52.55
C ASN A 2 59.46 -4.86 -52.80
N PRO A 3 58.34 -4.94 -53.54
CA PRO A 3 57.34 -3.89 -53.55
C PRO A 3 56.36 -4.08 -52.38
N LEU A 4 56.19 -3.03 -51.58
CA LEU A 4 55.15 -2.93 -50.54
C LEU A 4 53.79 -2.76 -51.21
N GLN A 5 52.88 -3.72 -51.00
CA GLN A 5 51.46 -3.58 -51.33
C GLN A 5 50.76 -2.83 -50.17
N SER A 6 50.08 -1.71 -50.47
CA SER A 6 49.31 -0.98 -49.48
C SER A 6 47.94 -1.65 -49.27
N LEU A 7 47.68 -2.14 -48.05
CA LEU A 7 46.36 -2.59 -47.63
C LEU A 7 45.57 -1.37 -47.12
N THR A 8 44.54 -0.96 -47.86
CA THR A 8 43.51 -0.02 -47.38
C THR A 8 42.50 -0.81 -46.55
N THR A 9 42.54 -0.67 -45.23
CA THR A 9 41.53 -1.23 -44.32
C THR A 9 40.30 -0.32 -44.35
N ALA A 10 39.20 -0.79 -44.94
CA ALA A 10 37.90 -0.14 -44.80
C ALA A 10 37.32 -0.50 -43.43
N ALA A 11 37.20 0.48 -42.53
CA ALA A 11 36.51 0.31 -41.26
C ALA A 11 34.99 0.34 -41.51
N PHE A 12 34.33 -0.80 -41.36
CA PHE A 12 32.88 -0.89 -41.35
C PHE A 12 32.39 -0.55 -39.94
N THR A 13 31.87 0.65 -39.73
CA THR A 13 31.23 1.04 -38.47
C THR A 13 29.85 0.38 -38.43
N LEU A 14 29.71 -0.70 -37.68
CA LEU A 14 28.42 -1.31 -37.39
C LEU A 14 27.66 -0.37 -36.43
N LEU A 15 26.72 0.41 -36.97
CA LEU A 15 25.78 1.17 -36.16
C LEU A 15 24.78 0.17 -35.56
N ALA A 16 25.05 -0.32 -34.35
CA ALA A 16 24.04 -1.03 -33.57
C ALA A 16 22.97 -0.01 -33.18
N ALA A 17 21.78 -0.12 -33.78
CA ALA A 17 20.62 0.58 -33.27
C ALA A 17 20.36 0.08 -31.85
N LEU A 18 20.55 0.95 -30.86
CA LEU A 18 20.02 0.74 -29.52
C LEU A 18 18.49 0.72 -29.65
N ASN A 19 17.92 -0.46 -29.83
CA ASN A 19 16.51 -0.69 -29.53
C ASN A 19 16.40 -0.53 -28.01
N LEU A 20 16.08 0.69 -27.55
CA LEU A 20 15.47 0.85 -26.25
C LEU A 20 14.22 -0.04 -26.27
N PRO A 21 14.07 -1.01 -25.36
CA PRO A 21 12.83 -1.76 -25.29
C PRO A 21 11.69 -0.76 -25.17
N ALA A 22 10.72 -0.82 -26.08
CA ALA A 22 9.46 -0.13 -25.89
C ALA A 22 8.88 -0.57 -24.54
N GLN A 23 8.28 0.37 -23.82
CA GLN A 23 7.64 0.06 -22.54
C GLN A 23 6.57 -1.01 -22.76
N GLN A 24 6.79 -2.18 -22.16
CA GLN A 24 6.00 -3.36 -22.47
C GLN A 24 4.56 -3.25 -21.93
N VAL A 25 4.40 -2.59 -20.78
CA VAL A 25 3.09 -2.33 -20.18
C VAL A 25 2.89 -0.83 -20.15
N VAL A 26 1.75 -0.39 -20.68
CA VAL A 26 1.35 1.02 -20.78
C VAL A 26 -0.03 1.23 -20.18
N ILE A 27 -0.32 2.47 -19.80
CA ILE A 27 -1.68 2.93 -19.54
C ILE A 27 -2.36 3.04 -20.91
N ASN A 28 -3.37 2.20 -21.13
CA ASN A 28 -4.14 2.13 -22.37
C ASN A 28 -5.24 3.18 -22.41
N GLU A 29 -6.02 3.25 -21.34
CA GLU A 29 -7.24 4.07 -21.29
C GLU A 29 -7.59 4.42 -19.84
N VAL A 30 -8.14 5.61 -19.61
CA VAL A 30 -8.53 6.10 -18.28
C VAL A 30 -9.87 6.82 -18.35
N CYS A 31 -10.80 6.45 -17.46
CA CYS A 31 -12.09 7.10 -17.25
C CYS A 31 -12.17 7.62 -15.80
N ALA A 32 -12.32 8.93 -15.61
CA ALA A 32 -12.44 9.58 -14.29
C ALA A 32 -13.87 10.06 -13.97
N SER A 33 -14.85 9.63 -14.75
CA SER A 33 -16.27 9.87 -14.47
C SER A 33 -17.09 8.83 -15.19
N ASN A 34 -17.23 7.66 -14.58
CA ASN A 34 -17.92 6.53 -15.18
C ASN A 34 -19.41 6.49 -14.75
N LEU A 35 -20.34 6.56 -15.70
CA LEU A 35 -21.77 6.35 -15.43
C LEU A 35 -22.23 4.95 -15.79
N GLU A 36 -21.66 4.35 -16.85
CA GLU A 36 -22.10 3.01 -17.30
C GLU A 36 -21.04 2.20 -18.04
N SER A 37 -19.90 2.79 -18.41
CA SER A 37 -18.87 2.12 -19.21
C SER A 37 -18.26 0.89 -18.55
N ALA A 38 -18.15 0.90 -17.22
CA ALA A 38 -17.73 -0.24 -16.43
C ALA A 38 -18.58 -0.34 -15.17
N ILE A 39 -19.00 -1.54 -14.78
CA ILE A 39 -19.77 -1.76 -13.56
C ILE A 39 -18.98 -2.76 -12.72
N ASP A 40 -18.72 -2.43 -11.46
CA ASP A 40 -18.04 -3.33 -10.53
C ASP A 40 -18.99 -4.40 -9.98
N SER A 41 -18.44 -5.38 -9.26
CA SER A 41 -19.20 -6.48 -8.66
C SER A 41 -20.27 -6.04 -7.67
N ASP A 42 -20.19 -4.81 -7.17
CA ASP A 42 -21.13 -4.23 -6.20
C ASP A 42 -22.28 -3.50 -6.93
N GLY A 43 -22.26 -3.47 -8.26
CA GLY A 43 -23.21 -2.74 -9.09
C GLY A 43 -22.95 -1.23 -9.14
N ALA A 44 -21.78 -0.77 -8.67
CA ALA A 44 -21.36 0.63 -8.79
C ALA A 44 -20.60 0.87 -10.09
N THR A 45 -20.40 2.15 -10.43
CA THR A 45 -19.68 2.56 -11.66
C THR A 45 -18.46 3.41 -11.29
N PRO A 46 -17.41 2.83 -10.67
CA PRO A 46 -16.23 3.60 -10.28
C PRO A 46 -15.44 4.09 -11.50
N ASP A 47 -14.61 5.10 -11.28
CA ASP A 47 -13.55 5.45 -12.21
C ASP A 47 -12.66 4.24 -12.47
N TRP A 48 -11.97 4.21 -13.62
CA TRP A 48 -11.14 3.07 -13.96
C TRP A 48 -9.94 3.46 -14.83
N ILE A 49 -8.91 2.64 -14.70
CA ILE A 49 -7.65 2.70 -15.41
C ILE A 49 -7.47 1.35 -16.10
N GLU A 50 -7.16 1.34 -17.38
CA GLU A 50 -6.82 0.13 -18.11
C GLU A 50 -5.34 0.12 -18.47
N LEU A 51 -4.69 -1.00 -18.16
CA LEU A 51 -3.35 -1.31 -18.62
C LEU A 51 -3.39 -2.24 -19.83
N HIS A 52 -2.41 -2.08 -20.71
CA HIS A 52 -2.20 -2.97 -21.85
C HIS A 52 -0.74 -3.42 -21.91
N ASN A 53 -0.52 -4.73 -22.00
CA ASN A 53 0.79 -5.30 -22.30
C ASN A 53 0.97 -5.40 -23.82
N THR A 54 1.67 -4.45 -24.42
CA THR A 54 1.93 -4.41 -25.88
C THR A 54 2.99 -5.43 -26.33
N GLY A 55 3.57 -6.19 -25.40
CA GLY A 55 4.61 -7.17 -25.68
C GLY A 55 4.08 -8.57 -26.00
N ALA A 56 4.97 -9.39 -26.55
CA ALA A 56 4.67 -10.77 -26.93
C ALA A 56 4.81 -11.80 -25.78
N THR A 57 5.16 -11.35 -24.57
CA THR A 57 5.30 -12.21 -23.38
C THR A 57 4.43 -11.70 -22.23
N PRO A 58 3.91 -12.58 -21.35
CA PRO A 58 3.26 -12.15 -20.12
C PRO A 58 4.20 -11.34 -19.21
N VAL A 59 3.65 -10.43 -18.43
CA VAL A 59 4.38 -9.61 -17.44
C VAL A 59 3.72 -9.79 -16.07
N SER A 60 4.51 -10.13 -15.05
CA SER A 60 4.04 -10.05 -13.67
C SER A 60 4.06 -8.58 -13.23
N LEU A 61 2.93 -8.11 -12.74
CA LEU A 61 2.75 -6.78 -12.15
C LEU A 61 2.98 -6.82 -10.63
N PHE A 62 3.46 -7.93 -10.07
CA PHE A 62 3.73 -8.02 -8.64
C PHE A 62 4.70 -6.90 -8.20
N ASN A 63 4.30 -6.13 -7.18
CA ASN A 63 4.99 -4.93 -6.69
C ASN A 63 5.07 -3.73 -7.65
N TRP A 64 4.44 -3.78 -8.83
CA TRP A 64 4.21 -2.57 -9.63
C TRP A 64 3.20 -1.67 -8.92
N SER A 65 3.05 -0.42 -9.33
CA SER A 65 2.09 0.48 -8.69
C SER A 65 1.50 1.54 -9.59
N LEU A 66 0.31 2.01 -9.18
CA LEU A 66 -0.38 3.17 -9.71
C LEU A 66 -0.36 4.32 -8.70
N SER A 67 -0.38 5.55 -9.20
CA SER A 67 -0.60 6.77 -8.42
C SER A 67 -1.28 7.82 -9.28
N ASP A 68 -2.14 8.63 -8.68
CA ASP A 68 -2.73 9.85 -9.25
C ASP A 68 -1.99 11.14 -8.83
N ASP A 69 -1.03 11.03 -7.90
CA ASP A 69 -0.25 12.15 -7.36
C ASP A 69 1.25 12.03 -7.73
N ALA A 70 1.75 12.99 -8.51
CA ALA A 70 3.15 13.07 -8.91
C ALA A 70 4.13 13.27 -7.74
N ALA A 71 3.67 13.81 -6.61
CA ALA A 71 4.46 13.95 -5.41
C ALA A 71 4.52 12.65 -4.59
N LYS A 72 3.63 11.69 -4.88
CA LYS A 72 3.49 10.42 -4.16
C LYS A 72 3.42 9.25 -5.15
N PRO A 73 4.50 8.93 -5.88
CA PRO A 73 4.51 7.72 -6.70
C PRO A 73 4.29 6.47 -5.83
N GLY A 74 3.58 5.49 -6.35
CA GLY A 74 3.37 4.21 -5.69
C GLY A 74 2.24 4.15 -4.65
N MET A 75 1.22 5.01 -4.75
CA MET A 75 0.09 5.03 -3.83
C MET A 75 -0.68 3.70 -3.74
N TRP A 76 -0.85 3.01 -4.86
CA TRP A 76 -1.49 1.69 -4.89
C TRP A 76 -0.61 0.66 -5.57
N VAL A 77 -0.23 -0.40 -4.86
CA VAL A 77 0.65 -1.45 -5.35
C VAL A 77 -0.15 -2.68 -5.75
N PHE A 78 0.10 -3.17 -6.97
CA PHE A 78 -0.56 -4.33 -7.54
C PHE A 78 -0.32 -5.60 -6.71
N PRO A 79 -1.32 -6.49 -6.62
CA PRO A 79 -1.14 -7.85 -6.12
C PRO A 79 -0.31 -8.70 -7.09
N ASP A 80 -0.16 -9.99 -6.79
CA ASP A 80 0.41 -10.95 -7.73
C ASP A 80 -0.55 -11.20 -8.92
N VAL A 81 -0.52 -10.27 -9.86
CA VAL A 81 -1.30 -10.31 -11.10
C VAL A 81 -0.34 -10.45 -12.26
N THR A 82 -0.62 -11.41 -13.15
CA THR A 82 0.11 -11.55 -14.41
C THR A 82 -0.74 -11.01 -15.55
N LEU A 83 -0.24 -9.98 -16.23
CA LEU A 83 -0.86 -9.42 -17.43
C LEU A 83 -0.40 -10.22 -18.66
N PRO A 84 -1.30 -10.95 -19.35
CA PRO A 84 -0.93 -11.75 -20.52
C PRO A 84 -0.33 -10.90 -21.65
N ALA A 85 0.40 -11.54 -22.57
CA ALA A 85 0.87 -10.89 -23.80
C ALA A 85 -0.30 -10.35 -24.62
N ASN A 86 -0.23 -9.10 -25.07
CA ASN A 86 -1.35 -8.37 -25.72
C ASN A 86 -2.63 -8.30 -24.85
N GLY A 87 -2.50 -8.54 -23.54
CA GLY A 87 -3.61 -8.57 -22.60
C GLY A 87 -3.91 -7.19 -22.04
N PHE A 88 -5.17 -7.01 -21.63
CA PHE A 88 -5.68 -5.81 -20.98
C PHE A 88 -6.06 -6.13 -19.54
N LEU A 89 -5.90 -5.14 -18.65
CA LEU A 89 -6.28 -5.25 -17.24
C LEU A 89 -6.94 -3.96 -16.79
N THR A 90 -8.20 -4.04 -16.37
CA THR A 90 -8.89 -2.94 -15.71
C THR A 90 -8.61 -2.93 -14.22
N VAL A 91 -8.34 -1.73 -13.69
CA VAL A 91 -8.23 -1.42 -12.28
C VAL A 91 -9.21 -0.29 -11.98
N PHE A 92 -10.15 -0.51 -11.07
CA PHE A 92 -11.08 0.52 -10.62
C PHE A 92 -10.37 1.51 -9.69
N ALA A 93 -10.47 2.81 -9.97
CA ALA A 93 -10.00 3.87 -9.08
C ALA A 93 -11.14 4.29 -8.15
N SER A 94 -11.45 3.45 -7.17
CA SER A 94 -12.68 3.58 -6.37
C SER A 94 -12.46 3.95 -4.91
N ASP A 95 -11.22 4.03 -4.44
CA ASP A 95 -10.86 4.21 -3.02
C ASP A 95 -11.38 3.06 -2.12
N LYS A 96 -11.42 1.84 -2.67
CA LYS A 96 -11.84 0.62 -1.94
C LYS A 96 -10.66 -0.27 -1.52
N ASP A 97 -9.51 -0.14 -2.18
CA ASP A 97 -8.32 -0.97 -1.97
C ASP A 97 -8.58 -2.49 -1.97
N ARG A 98 -9.13 -3.03 -3.07
CA ARG A 98 -9.63 -4.41 -3.20
C ARG A 98 -8.88 -5.22 -4.27
N GLY A 99 -8.93 -6.56 -4.15
CA GLY A 99 -8.55 -7.48 -5.22
C GLY A 99 -7.20 -8.17 -5.04
N GLN A 100 -6.68 -8.22 -3.80
CA GLN A 100 -5.34 -8.76 -3.55
C GLN A 100 -5.27 -10.30 -3.47
N HIS A 101 -6.41 -11.01 -3.38
CA HIS A 101 -6.54 -12.48 -3.26
C HIS A 101 -5.45 -13.10 -2.37
N LEU A 102 -5.34 -12.64 -1.13
CA LEU A 102 -4.33 -13.05 -0.17
C LEU A 102 -4.91 -13.99 0.89
N ASN A 103 -4.07 -14.93 1.33
CA ASN A 103 -4.30 -15.68 2.54
C ASN A 103 -3.84 -14.84 3.73
N TRP A 104 -4.80 -14.24 4.42
CA TRP A 104 -4.54 -13.36 5.56
C TRP A 104 -4.33 -14.11 6.86
N ASP A 105 -3.30 -13.72 7.60
CA ASP A 105 -2.98 -14.25 8.92
C ASP A 105 -2.75 -13.09 9.89
N THR A 106 -3.48 -13.04 11.00
CA THR A 106 -3.37 -11.93 11.95
C THR A 106 -2.45 -12.33 13.10
N VAL A 107 -1.21 -11.85 13.04
CA VAL A 107 -0.12 -12.24 13.95
C VAL A 107 -0.04 -11.39 15.22
N ILE A 108 -0.71 -10.23 15.22
CA ILE A 108 -1.04 -9.45 16.41
C ILE A 108 -2.53 -9.18 16.30
N ASN A 109 -3.31 -9.55 17.31
CA ASN A 109 -4.77 -9.52 17.29
C ASN A 109 -5.34 -8.84 18.54
N TRP A 110 -6.64 -8.53 18.50
CA TRP A 110 -7.41 -8.14 19.69
C TRP A 110 -7.16 -9.14 20.81
N GLY A 111 -6.77 -8.62 21.98
CA GLY A 111 -6.62 -9.45 23.18
C GLY A 111 -5.22 -10.01 23.33
N ASP A 112 -4.32 -9.81 22.38
CA ASP A 112 -2.94 -10.21 22.53
C ASP A 112 -2.22 -9.40 23.61
N VAL A 113 -1.25 -10.05 24.27
CA VAL A 113 -0.49 -9.45 25.36
C VAL A 113 0.65 -8.61 24.78
N GLY A 114 0.58 -7.30 24.99
CA GLY A 114 1.66 -6.35 24.70
C GLY A 114 2.46 -6.00 25.95
N ALA A 115 3.76 -5.73 25.78
CA ALA A 115 4.52 -4.97 26.77
C ALA A 115 4.17 -3.49 26.61
N TYR A 116 3.91 -2.76 27.69
CA TYR A 116 3.52 -1.35 27.59
C TYR A 116 4.18 -0.45 28.64
N TRP A 117 4.32 0.81 28.26
CA TRP A 117 4.77 1.90 29.10
C TRP A 117 3.73 3.02 29.07
N ALA A 118 3.07 3.24 30.21
CA ALA A 118 2.06 4.28 30.39
C ALA A 118 2.42 5.08 31.65
N SER A 119 3.40 5.98 31.51
CA SER A 119 3.98 6.78 32.59
C SER A 119 4.07 8.25 32.17
N PRO A 120 4.02 9.22 33.10
CA PRO A 120 4.25 10.63 32.78
C PRO A 120 5.64 10.92 32.18
N ASN A 121 6.62 10.05 32.44
CA ASN A 121 7.98 10.19 31.90
C ASN A 121 8.18 9.26 30.70
N ALA A 122 8.90 9.74 29.70
CA ALA A 122 9.25 8.96 28.52
C ALA A 122 10.02 7.68 28.87
N PRO A 123 9.82 6.57 28.14
CA PRO A 123 10.71 5.42 28.21
C PRO A 123 12.08 5.75 27.59
N ASP A 124 13.00 4.79 27.67
CA ASP A 124 14.30 4.87 26.98
C ASP A 124 14.10 5.14 25.48
N SER A 125 14.89 6.05 24.90
CA SER A 125 14.77 6.43 23.48
C SER A 125 14.91 5.27 22.48
N ALA A 126 15.53 4.16 22.87
CA ALA A 126 15.70 2.97 22.03
C ALA A 126 14.49 2.01 22.06
N TRP A 127 13.41 2.33 22.79
CA TRP A 127 12.30 1.39 23.02
C TRP A 127 11.62 0.84 21.75
N ARG A 128 11.73 1.57 20.64
CA ARG A 128 11.20 1.18 19.32
C ARG A 128 12.04 0.09 18.64
N ASP A 129 13.31 -0.04 19.01
CA ASP A 129 14.25 -0.95 18.37
C ASP A 129 13.91 -2.41 18.72
N PHE A 130 14.17 -3.32 17.76
CA PHE A 130 13.87 -4.74 17.96
C PHE A 130 14.75 -5.40 19.06
N LEU A 131 15.90 -4.82 19.39
CA LEU A 131 16.82 -5.32 20.43
C LEU A 131 16.52 -4.78 21.83
N PHE A 132 15.59 -3.82 21.96
CA PHE A 132 15.31 -3.21 23.25
C PHE A 132 14.71 -4.23 24.22
N ASP A 133 15.26 -4.25 25.43
CA ASP A 133 14.83 -5.10 26.53
C ASP A 133 13.66 -4.46 27.29
N ASP A 134 12.45 -4.96 27.04
CA ASP A 134 11.23 -4.51 27.72
C ASP A 134 10.87 -5.33 28.97
N THR A 135 11.80 -6.12 29.52
CA THR A 135 11.51 -6.92 30.72
C THR A 135 11.09 -6.08 31.93
N SER A 136 11.44 -4.79 31.94
CA SER A 136 11.01 -3.81 32.96
C SER A 136 9.63 -3.21 32.71
N TRP A 137 9.03 -3.42 31.53
CA TRP A 137 7.72 -2.88 31.17
C TRP A 137 6.60 -3.76 31.74
N SER A 138 5.46 -3.13 31.99
CA SER A 138 4.23 -3.84 32.33
C SER A 138 3.75 -4.66 31.13
N ARG A 139 2.99 -5.74 31.37
CA ARG A 139 2.36 -6.53 30.31
C ARG A 139 0.86 -6.63 30.55
N GLY A 140 0.09 -6.53 29.48
CA GLY A 140 -1.37 -6.57 29.52
C GLY A 140 -1.96 -6.86 28.15
N ASN A 141 -3.22 -7.29 28.12
CA ASN A 141 -3.94 -7.55 26.88
C ASN A 141 -4.41 -6.22 26.26
N SER A 142 -4.36 -6.08 24.93
CA SER A 142 -5.15 -5.06 24.23
C SER A 142 -6.65 -5.35 24.35
N PRO A 143 -7.54 -4.34 24.27
CA PRO A 143 -7.27 -2.90 24.15
C PRO A 143 -6.61 -2.30 25.40
N PHE A 144 -5.61 -1.43 25.19
CA PHE A 144 -5.10 -0.55 26.25
C PHE A 144 -5.88 0.76 26.24
N GLY A 145 -6.28 1.29 27.39
CA GLY A 145 -7.05 2.54 27.34
C GLY A 145 -7.66 3.04 28.64
N LYS A 146 -8.48 4.08 28.48
CA LYS A 146 -9.34 4.68 29.51
C LYS A 146 -10.61 5.24 28.88
N GLY A 147 -11.73 5.14 29.60
CA GLY A 147 -13.03 5.63 29.14
C GLY A 147 -13.78 4.68 28.20
N TYR A 148 -13.10 3.84 27.43
CA TYR A 148 -13.73 2.83 26.56
C TYR A 148 -14.15 1.57 27.34
N SER A 149 -15.36 1.06 27.07
CA SER A 149 -15.94 -0.09 27.79
C SER A 149 -15.31 -1.44 27.42
N HIS A 150 -14.67 -1.50 26.26
CA HIS A 150 -14.00 -2.70 25.75
C HIS A 150 -12.51 -2.78 26.18
N THR A 151 -12.04 -1.83 26.99
CA THR A 151 -10.67 -1.81 27.55
C THR A 151 -10.36 -3.08 28.33
N ALA A 152 -9.29 -3.78 27.95
CA ALA A 152 -8.77 -4.94 28.67
C ALA A 152 -7.69 -4.53 29.69
N THR A 153 -6.80 -3.60 29.32
CA THR A 153 -5.77 -3.06 30.21
C THR A 153 -5.98 -1.57 30.43
N ALA A 154 -6.43 -1.22 31.63
CA ALA A 154 -6.65 0.18 32.01
C ALA A 154 -5.32 0.91 32.23
N ILE A 155 -5.24 2.15 31.73
CA ILE A 155 -4.09 3.05 31.90
C ILE A 155 -4.56 4.45 32.33
N SER A 156 -3.68 5.21 32.97
CA SER A 156 -3.99 6.56 33.45
C SER A 156 -3.30 7.67 32.67
N SER A 157 -2.27 7.35 31.88
CA SER A 157 -1.49 8.30 31.08
C SER A 157 -2.27 8.81 29.86
N ASP A 158 -1.93 9.99 29.36
CA ASP A 158 -2.39 10.55 28.07
C ASP A 158 -1.50 10.10 26.89
N THR A 159 -0.44 9.34 27.19
CA THR A 159 0.48 8.76 26.22
C THR A 159 0.81 7.33 26.63
N ILE A 160 0.79 6.40 25.68
CA ILE A 160 1.18 5.00 25.86
C ILE A 160 2.13 4.57 24.75
N ALA A 161 3.15 3.81 25.11
CA ALA A 161 3.93 3.00 24.20
C ALA A 161 3.59 1.53 24.42
N ALA A 162 3.35 0.78 23.36
CA ALA A 162 3.13 -0.67 23.39
C ALA A 162 4.08 -1.39 22.43
N ARG A 163 4.51 -2.60 22.79
CA ARG A 163 5.38 -3.47 22.00
C ARG A 163 4.78 -4.86 21.91
N TYR A 164 4.77 -5.39 20.70
CA TYR A 164 4.31 -6.74 20.38
C TYR A 164 5.38 -7.47 19.58
N THR A 165 5.58 -8.74 19.92
CA THR A 165 6.53 -9.60 19.23
C THR A 165 5.79 -10.66 18.42
N PHE A 166 6.24 -10.89 17.19
CA PHE A 166 5.79 -12.00 16.35
C PHE A 166 7.00 -12.62 15.68
N SER A 167 6.89 -13.86 15.20
CA SER A 167 8.02 -14.56 14.57
C SER A 167 7.69 -14.98 13.14
N LEU A 168 8.69 -14.89 12.27
CA LEU A 168 8.58 -15.32 10.87
C LEU A 168 9.72 -16.26 10.50
N THR A 169 9.40 -17.26 9.70
CA THR A 169 10.38 -18.08 8.98
C THR A 169 10.77 -17.40 7.66
N GLN A 170 11.88 -17.84 7.06
CA GLN A 170 12.28 -17.37 5.73
C GLN A 170 11.19 -17.65 4.68
N LEU A 171 10.59 -18.84 4.73
CA LEU A 171 9.54 -19.22 3.78
C LEU A 171 8.32 -18.29 3.88
N GLU A 172 7.93 -17.91 5.09
CA GLU A 172 6.84 -16.96 5.26
C GLU A 172 7.21 -15.59 4.69
N ILE A 173 8.41 -15.08 4.97
CA ILE A 173 8.86 -13.79 4.41
C ILE A 173 8.87 -13.81 2.88
N ASP A 174 9.38 -14.89 2.27
CA ASP A 174 9.45 -15.05 0.82
C ASP A 174 8.05 -15.10 0.16
N ASP A 175 7.03 -15.48 0.92
CA ASP A 175 5.65 -15.61 0.46
C ASP A 175 4.76 -14.40 0.81
N LEU A 176 5.25 -13.46 1.62
CA LEU A 176 4.51 -12.25 1.96
C LEU A 176 4.30 -11.35 0.73
N ARG A 177 3.05 -10.93 0.55
CA ARG A 177 2.60 -10.02 -0.51
C ARG A 177 2.15 -8.68 0.05
N GLN A 178 1.61 -8.70 1.27
CA GLN A 178 1.17 -7.49 1.95
C GLN A 178 1.34 -7.60 3.46
N VAL A 179 1.60 -6.47 4.09
CA VAL A 179 1.48 -6.28 5.54
C VAL A 179 0.51 -5.12 5.75
N ARG A 180 -0.47 -5.33 6.62
CA ARG A 180 -1.52 -4.37 6.93
C ARG A 180 -1.60 -4.19 8.44
N LEU A 181 -1.66 -2.93 8.88
CA LEU A 181 -1.94 -2.54 10.25
C LEU A 181 -3.36 -1.99 10.30
N ASP A 182 -4.27 -2.72 10.93
CA ASP A 182 -5.55 -2.17 11.39
C ASP A 182 -5.35 -1.71 12.81
N ILE A 183 -5.88 -0.54 13.16
CA ILE A 183 -5.69 0.00 14.49
C ILE A 183 -6.89 0.82 14.93
N ASP A 184 -7.46 0.42 16.05
CA ASP A 184 -8.44 1.23 16.77
C ASP A 184 -7.70 2.09 17.77
N TYR A 185 -7.78 3.41 17.61
CA TYR A 185 -7.03 4.35 18.42
C TYR A 185 -7.84 5.62 18.69
N ASP A 186 -7.49 6.30 19.78
CA ASP A 186 -7.98 7.64 20.10
C ASP A 186 -6.90 8.67 19.74
N ASP A 187 -7.35 9.75 19.11
CA ASP A 187 -6.63 10.97 18.72
C ASP A 187 -5.45 10.79 17.76
N GLY A 188 -4.32 10.18 18.16
CA GLY A 188 -3.16 10.06 17.28
C GLY A 188 -2.18 8.96 17.65
N PHE A 189 -1.51 8.39 16.65
CA PHE A 189 -0.52 7.33 16.86
C PHE A 189 0.63 7.35 15.83
N VAL A 190 1.75 6.73 16.22
CA VAL A 190 2.84 6.36 15.32
C VAL A 190 3.28 4.93 15.61
N ALA A 191 3.46 4.14 14.56
CA ALA A 191 3.85 2.75 14.60
C ALA A 191 5.22 2.52 13.94
N TYR A 192 6.00 1.61 14.51
CA TYR A 192 7.32 1.24 14.08
C TYR A 192 7.42 -0.27 13.94
N LEU A 193 8.02 -0.73 12.84
CA LEU A 193 8.38 -2.13 12.63
C LEU A 193 9.89 -2.25 12.74
N ASN A 194 10.35 -3.03 13.73
CA ASN A 194 11.78 -3.24 14.02
C ASN A 194 12.60 -1.94 14.12
N GLY A 195 12.01 -0.88 14.69
CA GLY A 195 12.65 0.43 14.88
C GLY A 195 12.44 1.43 13.73
N THR A 196 11.87 1.02 12.59
CA THR A 196 11.57 1.92 11.47
C THR A 196 10.11 2.36 11.51
N GLU A 197 9.85 3.66 11.42
CA GLU A 197 8.48 4.22 11.32
C GLU A 197 7.80 3.65 10.06
N VAL A 198 6.59 3.10 10.21
CA VAL A 198 5.83 2.49 9.11
C VAL A 198 4.48 3.14 8.88
N VAL A 199 3.81 3.60 9.93
CA VAL A 199 2.48 4.19 9.87
C VAL A 199 2.38 5.29 10.92
N ARG A 200 1.69 6.37 10.60
CA ARG A 200 1.40 7.47 11.50
C ARG A 200 0.05 8.06 11.13
N ASP A 201 -0.70 8.44 12.15
CA ASP A 201 -1.90 9.25 11.94
C ASP A 201 -2.07 10.26 13.09
N HIS A 202 -2.41 11.49 12.74
CA HIS A 202 -2.74 12.57 13.69
C HIS A 202 -1.74 12.82 14.85
N VAL A 203 -0.43 12.60 14.68
CA VAL A 203 0.58 12.95 15.69
C VAL A 203 1.91 13.34 15.05
N GLY A 204 2.61 14.33 15.62
CA GLY A 204 3.96 14.72 15.22
C GLY A 204 4.14 15.02 13.72
N VAL A 205 5.37 14.81 13.22
CA VAL A 205 5.71 14.96 11.79
C VAL A 205 6.49 13.75 11.31
N GLN A 206 6.26 13.33 10.07
CA GLN A 206 6.90 12.16 9.49
C GLN A 206 8.44 12.22 9.59
N GLY A 207 9.05 11.09 9.94
CA GLY A 207 10.51 10.96 10.06
C GLY A 207 11.10 11.60 11.32
N HIS A 208 10.26 12.15 12.20
CA HIS A 208 10.67 12.65 13.52
C HIS A 208 9.83 11.96 14.58
N ASN A 209 10.49 11.38 15.58
CA ASN A 209 9.77 10.80 16.71
C ASN A 209 8.99 11.89 17.46
N PRO A 210 7.71 11.64 17.79
CA PRO A 210 6.96 12.53 18.65
C PRO A 210 7.69 12.70 20.00
N THR A 211 7.55 13.87 20.62
CA THR A 211 7.97 14.03 22.01
C THR A 211 6.94 13.36 22.91
N TRP A 212 7.37 12.68 23.99
CA TRP A 212 6.46 11.94 24.86
C TRP A 212 5.29 12.77 25.45
N SER A 213 5.48 14.08 25.58
CA SER A 213 4.47 15.00 26.11
C SER A 213 3.70 15.77 25.04
N GLU A 214 3.89 15.49 23.75
CA GLU A 214 3.10 16.16 22.72
C GLU A 214 1.68 15.60 22.67
N SER A 215 0.75 16.48 22.31
CA SER A 215 -0.62 16.08 22.00
C SER A 215 -0.72 15.62 20.55
N ALA A 216 -1.69 14.75 20.28
CA ALA A 216 -2.17 14.51 18.93
C ALA A 216 -2.57 15.84 18.25
N THR A 217 -2.41 15.87 16.92
CA THR A 217 -2.66 17.06 16.11
C THR A 217 -4.13 17.26 15.76
N ASP A 218 -4.94 16.21 15.86
CA ASP A 218 -6.39 16.26 15.66
C ASP A 218 -7.09 15.28 16.62
N ASN A 219 -8.42 15.35 16.68
CA ASN A 219 -9.23 14.38 17.42
C ASN A 219 -9.60 13.21 16.51
N HIS A 220 -9.60 12.00 17.08
CA HIS A 220 -10.03 10.78 16.40
C HIS A 220 -10.65 9.85 17.44
N ASP A 221 -11.83 9.30 17.16
CA ASP A 221 -12.48 8.37 18.09
C ASP A 221 -12.19 6.92 17.70
N GLY A 222 -11.89 6.07 18.68
CA GLY A 222 -11.87 4.62 18.48
C GLY A 222 -13.26 4.07 18.18
N VAL A 223 -13.41 3.23 17.16
CA VAL A 223 -14.70 2.83 16.60
C VAL A 223 -15.14 1.41 16.96
N LEU A 224 -14.21 0.54 17.40
CA LEU A 224 -14.49 -0.88 17.65
C LEU A 224 -15.57 -1.12 18.71
N GLN A 225 -15.65 -0.26 19.73
CA GLN A 225 -16.69 -0.33 20.76
C GLN A 225 -18.11 -0.30 20.16
N TRP A 226 -18.28 0.36 19.01
CA TRP A 226 -19.55 0.58 18.36
C TRP A 226 -19.71 -0.28 17.10
N ASN A 227 -18.96 -1.39 17.01
CA ASN A 227 -18.88 -2.27 15.83
C ASN A 227 -18.46 -1.55 14.54
N GLY A 228 -17.74 -0.43 14.66
CA GLY A 228 -17.11 0.22 13.51
C GLY A 228 -15.90 -0.59 13.03
N ALA A 229 -15.54 -0.40 11.76
CA ALA A 229 -14.31 -0.96 11.21
C ALA A 229 -13.15 0.00 11.50
N PRO A 230 -12.07 -0.44 12.16
CA PRO A 230 -10.91 0.40 12.38
C PRO A 230 -10.29 0.81 11.04
N PRO A 231 -9.64 1.97 10.95
CA PRO A 231 -8.85 2.32 9.79
C PRO A 231 -7.75 1.29 9.58
N ASN A 232 -7.44 1.02 8.31
CA ASN A 232 -6.38 0.12 7.94
C ASN A 232 -5.31 0.85 7.13
N PHE A 233 -4.07 0.47 7.38
CA PHE A 233 -2.90 1.09 6.79
C PHE A 233 -2.03 0.01 6.19
N ARG A 234 -1.67 0.19 4.92
CA ARG A 234 -0.65 -0.64 4.28
C ARG A 234 0.71 -0.30 4.86
N VAL A 235 1.50 -1.33 5.20
CA VAL A 235 2.89 -1.17 5.61
C VAL A 235 3.74 -1.40 4.37
N ASP A 236 4.18 -0.32 3.73
CA ASP A 236 5.01 -0.39 2.53
C ASP A 236 6.46 -0.76 2.85
N SER A 237 7.19 -1.24 1.84
CA SER A 237 8.59 -1.65 1.96
C SER A 237 8.87 -2.70 3.06
N PHE A 238 7.84 -3.42 3.52
CA PHE A 238 7.94 -4.38 4.63
C PHE A 238 9.05 -5.43 4.45
N ALA A 239 9.35 -5.82 3.21
CA ALA A 239 10.35 -6.83 2.90
C ALA A 239 11.77 -6.48 3.39
N SER A 240 12.12 -5.18 3.44
CA SER A 240 13.43 -4.74 3.96
C SER A 240 13.43 -4.56 5.48
N LEU A 241 12.25 -4.52 6.11
CA LEU A 241 12.07 -4.28 7.53
C LEU A 241 11.94 -5.58 8.33
N LEU A 242 11.33 -6.61 7.72
CA LEU A 242 11.11 -7.91 8.36
C LEU A 242 12.38 -8.75 8.43
N ARG A 243 12.40 -9.64 9.43
CA ARG A 243 13.57 -10.48 9.75
C ARG A 243 13.13 -11.90 10.05
N VAL A 244 13.98 -12.87 9.71
CA VAL A 244 13.81 -14.25 10.16
C VAL A 244 13.94 -14.30 11.68
N GLY A 245 12.99 -14.96 12.33
CA GLY A 245 12.84 -15.00 13.78
C GLY A 245 11.95 -13.86 14.28
N VAL A 246 12.32 -13.30 15.44
CA VAL A 246 11.49 -12.31 16.16
C VAL A 246 11.52 -10.95 15.46
N ASN A 247 10.32 -10.41 15.25
CA ASN A 247 10.03 -9.06 14.81
C ASN A 247 9.26 -8.32 15.91
N VAL A 248 9.35 -7.00 15.93
CA VAL A 248 8.70 -6.13 16.92
C VAL A 248 7.85 -5.09 16.21
N LEU A 249 6.56 -5.05 16.52
CA LEU A 249 5.70 -3.89 16.28
C LEU A 249 5.68 -3.04 17.55
N ALA A 250 6.08 -1.78 17.43
CA ALA A 250 6.07 -0.80 18.51
C ALA A 250 5.13 0.35 18.14
N ILE A 251 4.27 0.80 19.05
CA ILE A 251 3.26 1.83 18.78
C ILE A 251 3.25 2.84 19.92
N GLU A 252 3.28 4.13 19.57
CA GLU A 252 3.11 5.25 20.49
C GLU A 252 1.78 5.93 20.19
N THR A 253 0.90 6.07 21.17
CA THR A 253 -0.43 6.70 21.04
C THR A 253 -0.53 7.88 22.00
N HIS A 254 -1.09 8.98 21.51
CA HIS A 254 -1.19 10.26 22.20
C HIS A 254 -2.62 10.76 22.18
N ASN A 255 -3.09 11.30 23.30
CA ASN A 255 -4.33 12.04 23.34
C ASN A 255 -4.19 13.45 22.77
N GLN A 256 -5.31 13.99 22.30
CA GLN A 256 -5.55 15.40 22.05
C GLN A 256 -5.84 16.06 23.41
N GLY A 257 -4.87 16.81 23.92
CA GLY A 257 -4.95 17.39 25.26
C GLY A 257 -4.80 16.36 26.38
N SER A 258 -5.43 16.60 27.53
CA SER A 258 -5.23 15.80 28.74
C SER A 258 -6.55 15.31 29.35
N GLY A 259 -6.57 14.07 29.84
CA GLY A 259 -7.69 13.51 30.59
C GLY A 259 -8.88 13.04 29.74
N GLY A 260 -8.73 13.03 28.41
CA GLY A 260 -9.69 12.48 27.45
C GLY A 260 -9.84 10.95 27.57
N MET A 261 -10.63 10.37 26.68
CA MET A 261 -10.64 8.90 26.52
C MET A 261 -9.31 8.47 25.88
N MET A 262 -9.04 7.18 25.82
CA MET A 262 -7.94 6.64 25.02
C MET A 262 -8.21 5.17 24.73
N THR A 263 -7.90 4.71 23.53
CA THR A 263 -7.86 3.30 23.17
C THR A 263 -6.64 3.04 22.28
N LEU A 264 -6.09 1.84 22.38
CA LEU A 264 -5.05 1.30 21.51
C LEU A 264 -5.31 -0.20 21.33
N THR A 265 -5.84 -0.56 20.16
CA THR A 265 -6.10 -1.95 19.75
C THR A 265 -5.49 -2.19 18.36
N PRO A 266 -4.23 -2.64 18.29
CA PRO A 266 -3.61 -2.94 17.01
C PRO A 266 -3.91 -4.35 16.53
N PHE A 267 -3.97 -4.50 15.22
CA PHE A 267 -3.96 -5.77 14.51
C PHE A 267 -2.89 -5.71 13.43
N LEU A 268 -1.97 -6.65 13.44
CA LEU A 268 -0.99 -6.80 12.37
C LEU A 268 -1.33 -8.04 11.57
N SER A 269 -1.71 -7.83 10.32
CA SER A 269 -2.12 -8.89 9.41
C SER A 269 -1.15 -9.04 8.25
N LEU A 270 -0.84 -10.29 7.94
CA LEU A 270 0.10 -10.73 6.93
C LEU A 270 -0.66 -11.37 5.78
N GLY A 271 -0.63 -10.73 4.62
CA GLY A 271 -1.23 -11.22 3.40
C GLY A 271 -0.21 -12.04 2.61
N ARG A 272 -0.45 -13.34 2.52
CA ARG A 272 0.40 -14.30 1.79
C ARG A 272 -0.23 -14.70 0.47
N SER A 273 0.55 -15.27 -0.45
CA SER A 273 -0.02 -15.71 -1.73
C SER A 273 -1.17 -16.72 -1.53
N TRP A 274 -2.16 -16.69 -2.42
CA TRP A 274 -3.27 -17.65 -2.38
C TRP A 274 -2.83 -19.12 -2.48
N ALA A 275 -1.65 -19.37 -3.06
CA ALA A 275 -1.06 -20.71 -3.17
C ALA A 275 -0.63 -21.31 -1.83
N SER A 276 -0.50 -20.50 -0.78
CA SER A 276 -0.21 -20.95 0.58
C SER A 276 -1.43 -21.55 1.28
N ALA A 277 -1.20 -22.26 2.39
CA ALA A 277 -2.27 -22.74 3.26
C ALA A 277 -3.16 -21.57 3.73
N PRO A 278 -4.47 -21.80 3.98
CA PRO A 278 -5.36 -20.74 4.45
C PRO A 278 -4.79 -20.13 5.74
N GLY A 279 -4.72 -18.80 5.77
CA GLY A 279 -4.30 -18.07 6.96
C GLY A 279 -5.37 -18.07 8.07
N SER A 280 -5.04 -17.50 9.23
CA SER A 280 -5.96 -17.28 10.34
C SER A 280 -6.26 -15.78 10.50
N PRO A 281 -7.14 -15.20 9.66
CA PRO A 281 -7.48 -13.78 9.78
C PRO A 281 -8.27 -13.51 11.06
N SER A 282 -8.12 -12.32 11.63
CA SER A 282 -8.95 -11.90 12.76
C SER A 282 -10.42 -11.81 12.38
N SER A 283 -11.29 -12.38 13.20
CA SER A 283 -12.74 -12.27 13.05
C SER A 283 -13.28 -10.87 13.35
N ALA A 284 -12.45 -10.00 13.95
CA ALA A 284 -12.82 -8.61 14.24
C ALA A 284 -12.63 -7.68 13.03
N LEU A 285 -11.96 -8.15 11.97
CA LEU A 285 -11.63 -7.37 10.79
C LEU A 285 -12.36 -7.90 9.56
N SER A 286 -12.54 -7.02 8.59
CA SER A 286 -12.96 -7.40 7.24
C SER A 286 -11.74 -7.48 6.33
N PHE A 287 -11.56 -8.65 5.74
CA PHE A 287 -10.60 -8.92 4.67
C PHE A 287 -11.33 -9.18 3.36
N ASP A 288 -12.41 -8.42 3.08
CA ASP A 288 -13.24 -8.65 1.89
C ASP A 288 -12.44 -8.49 0.59
N GLU A 289 -11.84 -9.61 0.17
CA GLU A 289 -11.17 -9.81 -1.11
C GLU A 289 -11.95 -10.78 -1.99
N SER A 290 -13.26 -10.89 -1.75
CA SER A 290 -14.14 -11.83 -2.45
C SER A 290 -14.27 -11.56 -3.96
N GLY A 291 -13.88 -10.37 -4.43
CA GLY A 291 -13.89 -9.97 -5.84
C GLY A 291 -12.52 -10.15 -6.50
N THR A 292 -12.48 -10.68 -7.73
CA THR A 292 -11.26 -10.69 -8.59
C THR A 292 -10.92 -9.31 -9.16
N GLU A 293 -11.78 -8.32 -8.93
CA GLU A 293 -11.63 -6.95 -9.41
C GLU A 293 -10.61 -6.20 -8.55
N LEU A 294 -9.72 -5.48 -9.23
CA LEU A 294 -8.71 -4.64 -8.60
C LEU A 294 -9.30 -3.25 -8.35
N HIS A 295 -9.22 -2.78 -7.12
CA HIS A 295 -9.61 -1.42 -6.76
C HIS A 295 -8.44 -0.71 -6.08
N THR A 296 -8.14 0.52 -6.51
CA THR A 296 -7.13 1.34 -5.86
C THR A 296 -7.64 1.94 -4.54
N ASN A 297 -6.72 2.48 -3.75
CA ASN A 297 -6.96 3.28 -2.54
C ASN A 297 -7.09 4.79 -2.85
N PHE A 298 -7.46 5.14 -4.09
CA PHE A 298 -7.70 6.52 -4.51
C PHE A 298 -8.82 6.57 -5.55
N LYS A 299 -9.29 7.78 -5.86
CA LYS A 299 -10.24 8.06 -6.96
C LYS A 299 -9.61 9.02 -7.94
N LEU A 300 -10.14 9.07 -9.16
CA LEU A 300 -9.69 10.04 -10.13
C LEU A 300 -10.55 11.32 -10.06
N SER A 301 -9.98 12.40 -10.57
CA SER A 301 -10.53 13.74 -10.61
C SER A 301 -10.94 14.10 -12.03
N THR A 302 -12.21 14.50 -12.17
CA THR A 302 -12.75 15.02 -13.45
C THR A 302 -12.10 16.31 -13.91
N SER A 303 -11.37 17.01 -13.05
CA SER A 303 -10.61 18.21 -13.43
C SER A 303 -9.25 17.87 -14.08
N GLY A 304 -8.79 16.63 -13.91
CA GLY A 304 -7.59 16.07 -14.48
C GLY A 304 -6.56 15.68 -13.44
N ASP A 305 -6.00 14.49 -13.64
CA ASP A 305 -4.92 13.91 -12.85
C ASP A 305 -3.75 13.52 -13.75
N ARG A 306 -2.66 13.16 -13.08
CA ARG A 306 -1.54 12.47 -13.68
C ARG A 306 -1.55 11.03 -13.15
N VAL A 307 -2.00 10.09 -13.97
CA VAL A 307 -1.92 8.66 -13.65
C VAL A 307 -0.51 8.17 -13.98
N ILE A 308 0.19 7.63 -13.00
CA ILE A 308 1.58 7.19 -13.06
C ILE A 308 1.61 5.69 -12.83
N LEU A 309 2.25 4.96 -13.75
CA LEU A 309 2.56 3.54 -13.60
C LEU A 309 4.05 3.40 -13.31
N THR A 310 4.42 2.66 -12.27
CA THR A 310 5.82 2.32 -11.95
C THR A 310 6.00 0.81 -11.83
N ASP A 311 7.19 0.31 -12.17
CA ASP A 311 7.53 -1.10 -11.98
C ASP A 311 7.86 -1.45 -10.52
N SER A 312 8.23 -2.70 -10.28
CA SER A 312 8.59 -3.23 -8.96
C SER A 312 9.84 -2.61 -8.33
N PHE A 313 10.62 -1.82 -9.08
CA PHE A 313 11.75 -1.04 -8.58
C PHE A 313 11.40 0.43 -8.39
N GLY A 314 10.14 0.81 -8.59
CA GLY A 314 9.66 2.20 -8.52
C GLY A 314 10.06 3.03 -9.74
N ILE A 315 10.54 2.42 -10.83
CA ILE A 315 10.89 3.13 -12.06
C ILE A 315 9.62 3.39 -12.86
N GLN A 316 9.41 4.64 -13.27
CA GLN A 316 8.23 5.03 -14.05
C GLN A 316 8.18 4.31 -15.40
N GLN A 317 7.13 3.52 -15.58
CA GLN A 317 6.81 2.79 -16.80
C GLN A 317 5.80 3.52 -17.69
N ASP A 318 4.93 4.36 -17.15
CA ASP A 318 4.11 5.20 -18.02
C ASP A 318 3.54 6.38 -17.24
N VAL A 319 3.05 7.37 -17.97
CA VAL A 319 2.28 8.48 -17.42
C VAL A 319 1.21 8.91 -18.40
N MET A 320 -0.03 9.05 -17.90
CA MET A 320 -1.15 9.59 -18.65
C MET A 320 -1.71 10.82 -17.94
N LEU A 321 -1.81 11.92 -18.70
CA LEU A 321 -2.49 13.13 -18.25
C LEU A 321 -3.94 13.06 -18.73
N THR A 322 -4.89 12.94 -17.81
CA THR A 322 -6.30 12.79 -18.17
C THR A 322 -6.93 14.12 -18.59
N GLY A 323 -6.49 15.21 -17.98
CA GLY A 323 -7.11 16.53 -18.15
C GLY A 323 -8.58 16.52 -17.76
N ARG A 324 -9.31 17.59 -18.09
CA ARG A 324 -10.72 17.68 -17.73
C ARG A 324 -11.56 16.66 -18.49
N MET A 325 -12.25 15.74 -17.83
CA MET A 325 -13.09 14.72 -18.47
C MET A 325 -14.58 14.91 -18.16
N TYR A 326 -15.43 14.59 -19.15
CA TYR A 326 -16.87 14.49 -18.96
C TYR A 326 -17.24 13.03 -18.74
N CYS A 327 -18.48 12.79 -18.31
CA CYS A 327 -18.99 11.44 -18.08
C CYS A 327 -18.77 10.53 -19.30
N ASP A 328 -18.27 9.32 -19.02
CA ASP A 328 -17.97 8.23 -19.95
C ASP A 328 -17.02 8.63 -21.11
N GLN A 329 -16.33 9.76 -20.99
CA GLN A 329 -15.19 10.07 -21.84
C GLN A 329 -13.93 9.50 -21.24
N THR A 330 -13.05 9.02 -22.10
CA THR A 330 -11.74 8.53 -21.69
C THR A 330 -10.63 9.33 -22.32
N MET A 331 -9.49 9.33 -21.63
CA MET A 331 -8.21 9.58 -22.25
C MET A 331 -7.58 8.23 -22.57
N GLY A 332 -7.19 7.99 -23.81
CA GLY A 332 -6.67 6.70 -24.23
C GLY A 332 -5.54 6.83 -25.24
N ARG A 333 -4.82 5.73 -25.43
CA ARG A 333 -3.72 5.63 -26.38
C ARG A 333 -4.24 5.01 -27.67
N ASP A 334 -4.25 5.80 -28.74
CA ASP A 334 -4.70 5.36 -30.06
C ASP A 334 -3.76 4.29 -30.61
N ALA A 335 -4.29 3.14 -30.97
CA ALA A 335 -3.52 1.98 -31.40
C ALA A 335 -2.85 2.15 -32.76
N THR A 336 -3.29 3.11 -33.58
CA THR A 336 -2.75 3.37 -34.92
C THR A 336 -1.57 4.33 -34.86
N THR A 337 -1.68 5.37 -34.06
CA THR A 337 -0.74 6.49 -33.98
C THR A 337 0.18 6.42 -32.77
N GLY A 338 -0.21 5.66 -31.73
CA GLY A 338 0.43 5.66 -30.42
C GLY A 338 0.19 6.93 -29.60
N GLY A 339 -0.53 7.90 -30.16
CA GLY A 339 -0.84 9.18 -29.53
C GLY A 339 -1.89 9.04 -28.45
N VAL A 340 -1.79 9.87 -27.41
CA VAL A 340 -2.81 9.94 -26.35
C VAL A 340 -3.87 10.95 -26.78
N VAL A 341 -5.11 10.49 -26.94
CA VAL A 341 -6.25 11.28 -27.41
C VAL A 341 -7.49 10.99 -26.57
N ARG A 342 -8.51 11.84 -26.74
CA ARG A 342 -9.79 11.66 -26.05
C ARG A 342 -10.72 10.80 -26.89
N PHE A 343 -11.34 9.81 -26.24
CA PHE A 343 -12.40 9.01 -26.84
C PHE A 343 -13.75 9.40 -26.25
N LEU A 344 -14.78 9.35 -27.09
CA LEU A 344 -16.17 9.58 -26.68
C LEU A 344 -16.88 8.29 -26.26
N GLU A 345 -16.34 7.16 -26.67
CA GLU A 345 -16.85 5.83 -26.38
C GLU A 345 -15.69 5.02 -25.79
N PRO A 346 -15.81 4.55 -24.54
CA PRO A 346 -14.74 3.79 -23.90
C PRO A 346 -14.53 2.42 -24.56
N THR A 347 -13.28 1.94 -24.61
CA THR A 347 -12.92 0.69 -25.30
C THR A 347 -12.33 -0.38 -24.39
N GLN A 348 -12.86 -0.48 -23.17
CA GLN A 348 -12.43 -1.44 -22.15
C GLN A 348 -12.24 -2.87 -22.71
N GLY A 349 -11.09 -3.46 -22.38
CA GLY A 349 -10.66 -4.80 -22.78
C GLY A 349 -10.11 -4.88 -24.20
N SER A 350 -9.87 -3.74 -24.87
CA SER A 350 -9.46 -3.70 -26.27
C SER A 350 -8.57 -2.51 -26.62
N ALA A 351 -7.97 -2.56 -27.81
CA ALA A 351 -7.12 -1.48 -28.29
C ALA A 351 -7.97 -0.27 -28.75
N ASN A 352 -7.66 0.94 -28.27
CA ASN A 352 -8.40 2.14 -28.66
C ASN A 352 -8.18 2.47 -30.14
N THR A 353 -9.24 2.78 -30.88
CA THR A 353 -9.14 3.24 -32.28
C THR A 353 -9.97 4.51 -32.44
N ALA A 354 -9.32 5.64 -32.79
CA ALA A 354 -9.96 6.95 -32.87
C ALA A 354 -10.74 7.21 -34.17
#